data_AF-A0A2G9P9T1-F1
#
_entry.id   AF-A0A2G9P9T1-F1
#
_cell.length_a   1.000
_cell.length_b   1.000
_cell.length_c   1.000
_cell.angle_alpha   90.00
_cell.angle_beta   90.00
_cell.angle_gamma   90.00
#
_symmetry.space_group_name_H-M   'P 1'
#
loop_
_entity.id
_entity.type
_entity.pdbx_description
1 polymer ?
#
loop_
_entity_poly.entity_id
_entity_poly.type
_entity_poly.pdbx_seq_one_letter_code
_entity_poly.pdbx_strand_id
1 'polypeptide(L)' 'MILPRAPIERLAKIAGERQGVSRVSAEAVKALAEILEEKGKSVSKEAYKLAKHAKRQTVKEEDILLAKIE' A
#
# COMPACT_ATOMS: atom_id res chain seq x y z
N MET A 1 6.80 0.02 -11.07
CA MET A 1 5.33 -0.07 -10.93
C MET A 1 4.92 -1.53 -10.97
N ILE A 2 4.64 -2.08 -9.79
CA ILE A 2 4.17 -3.44 -9.50
C ILE A 2 2.64 -3.44 -9.37
N LEU A 3 2.03 -2.36 -8.88
CA LEU A 3 0.59 -2.27 -8.68
C LEU A 3 -0.15 -1.97 -10.00
N PRO A 4 -1.19 -2.74 -10.37
CA PRO A 4 -1.97 -2.48 -11.57
C PRO A 4 -2.75 -1.16 -11.48
N ARG A 5 -2.83 -0.39 -12.58
CA ARG A 5 -3.47 0.94 -12.59
C ARG A 5 -4.96 0.92 -12.28
N ALA A 6 -5.72 -0.02 -12.85
CA ALA A 6 -7.19 -0.02 -12.73
C ALA A 6 -7.70 -0.17 -11.27
N PRO A 7 -7.16 -1.07 -10.43
CA PRO A 7 -7.46 -1.09 -9.00
C PRO A 7 -7.14 0.22 -8.27
N ILE A 8 -6.00 0.85 -8.58
CA ILE A 8 -5.59 2.13 -7.96
C ILE A 8 -6.53 3.26 -8.37
N GLU A 9 -6.92 3.31 -9.64
CA GLU A 9 -7.91 4.29 -10.13
C GLU A 9 -9.28 4.10 -9.43
N ARG A 10 -9.73 2.86 -9.25
CA ARG A 10 -10.98 2.57 -8.51
C ARG A 10 -10.90 3.02 -7.06
N LEU A 11 -9.79 2.73 -6.39
CA LEU A 11 -9.56 3.17 -5.00
C LEU A 11 -9.62 4.71 -4.90
N ALA A 12 -8.95 5.42 -5.81
CA ALA A 12 -8.95 6.87 -5.84
C ALA A 12 -10.36 7.46 -6.10
N LYS A 13 -11.13 6.86 -7.01
CA LYS A 13 -12.51 7.30 -7.31
C LYS A 13 -13.44 7.12 -6.11
N ILE A 14 -13.40 5.96 -5.45
CA ILE A 14 -14.21 5.69 -4.24
C ILE A 14 -13.85 6.69 -3.14
N ALA A 15 -12.55 7.00 -2.98
CA ALA A 15 -12.09 7.96 -1.99
C ALA A 15 -12.51 9.41 -2.28
N GLY A 16 -12.76 9.77 -3.54
CA GLY A 16 -13.20 11.10 -3.98
C GLY A 16 -14.71 11.27 -4.19
N GLU A 17 -15.48 10.17 -4.16
CA GLU A 17 -16.92 10.16 -4.43
C GLU A 17 -17.70 11.02 -3.44
N ARG A 18 -17.37 10.94 -2.15
CA ARG A 18 -18.00 11.75 -1.09
C ARG A 18 -17.64 13.24 -1.18
N GLN A 19 -16.62 13.57 -1.96
CA GLN A 19 -16.08 14.90 -2.18
C GLN A 19 -16.54 15.48 -3.52
N GLY A 20 -17.37 14.74 -4.28
CA GLY A 20 -17.88 15.17 -5.59
C GLY A 20 -16.82 15.14 -6.71
N VAL A 21 -15.69 14.47 -6.51
CA VAL A 21 -14.60 14.37 -7.50
C VAL A 21 -14.60 12.98 -8.14
N SER A 22 -15.10 12.89 -9.38
CA SER A 22 -15.34 11.61 -10.06
C SER A 22 -14.25 11.19 -11.06
N ARG A 23 -13.33 12.10 -11.41
CA ARG A 23 -12.29 11.88 -12.43
C ARG A 23 -10.91 11.83 -11.81
N VAL A 24 -10.08 10.93 -12.29
CA VAL A 24 -8.67 10.76 -11.90
C VAL A 24 -7.84 10.70 -13.17
N SER A 25 -6.80 11.52 -13.29
CA SER A 25 -5.91 11.50 -14.46
C SER A 25 -4.98 10.27 -14.42
N ALA A 26 -4.46 9.87 -15.58
CA ALA A 26 -3.53 8.74 -15.66
C ALA A 26 -2.25 8.99 -14.84
N GLU A 27 -1.79 10.24 -14.80
CA GLU A 27 -0.64 10.72 -14.04
C GLU A 27 -0.91 10.65 -12.54
N ALA A 28 -2.10 11.02 -12.09
CA ALA A 28 -2.50 10.90 -10.68
C ALA A 28 -2.57 9.43 -10.24
N VAL A 29 -3.09 8.54 -11.09
CA VAL A 29 -3.07 7.08 -10.82
C VAL A 29 -1.64 6.56 -10.70
N LYS A 30 -0.74 7.01 -11.59
CA LYS A 30 0.68 6.62 -11.56
C LYS A 30 1.36 7.09 -10.27
N ALA A 31 1.20 8.36 -9.91
CA ALA A 31 1.78 8.93 -8.70
C ALA A 31 1.28 8.23 -7.43
N LEU A 32 -0.03 7.95 -7.35
CA LEU A 32 -0.61 7.21 -6.23
C LEU A 32 -0.05 5.78 -6.15
N ALA A 33 0.10 5.09 -7.28
CA ALA A 33 0.68 3.75 -7.31
C ALA A 33 2.14 3.75 -6.79
N GLU A 34 2.95 4.73 -7.17
CA GLU A 34 4.33 4.88 -6.71
C GLU A 34 4.40 5.07 -5.18
N ILE A 35 3.55 5.94 -4.62
CA ILE A 35 3.47 6.18 -3.17
C ILE A 35 3.03 4.90 -2.42
N LEU A 36 2.02 4.20 -2.92
CA LEU A 36 1.53 2.96 -2.30
C LEU A 36 2.57 1.84 -2.36
N GLU A 37 3.32 1.74 -3.45
CA GLU A 37 4.43 0.78 -3.58
C GLU A 37 5.56 1.07 -2.60
N GLU A 38 5.92 2.34 -2.42
CA GLU A 38 6.96 2.73 -1.46
C GLU A 38 6.53 2.42 -0.03
N LYS A 39 5.31 2.81 0.35
CA LYS A 39 4.74 2.50 1.67
C LYS A 39 4.65 0.99 1.90
N GLY A 40 4.13 0.24 0.92
CA GLY A 40 4.03 -1.22 0.99
C GLY A 40 5.39 -1.89 1.14
N LYS A 41 6.44 -1.40 0.45
CA LYS A 41 7.81 -1.90 0.62
C LYS A 41 8.36 -1.60 2.01
N SER A 42 8.10 -0.41 2.57
CA SER A 42 8.57 -0.05 3.91
C SER A 42 7.96 -0.97 4.97
N VAL A 43 6.63 -1.07 4.99
CA VAL A 43 5.89 -1.97 5.91
C VAL A 43 6.35 -3.41 5.73
N SER A 44 6.53 -3.88 4.48
CA SER A 44 7.02 -5.24 4.23
C SER A 44 8.40 -5.45 4.86
N LYS A 45 9.36 -4.54 4.64
CA LYS A 45 10.72 -4.67 5.19
C LYS A 45 10.70 -4.79 6.70
N GLU A 46 9.87 -4.00 7.37
CA GLU A 46 9.75 -4.05 8.83
C GLU A 46 9.08 -5.32 9.32
N ALA A 47 8.00 -5.76 8.67
CA ALA A 47 7.36 -7.04 8.98
C ALA A 47 8.33 -8.24 8.83
N TYR A 48 9.20 -8.22 7.82
CA TYR A 48 10.27 -9.21 7.67
C TYR A 48 11.29 -9.16 8.82
N LYS A 49 11.64 -7.96 9.31
CA LYS A 49 12.49 -7.84 10.51
C LYS A 49 11.79 -8.47 11.71
N LEU A 50 10.51 -8.17 11.96
CA LEU A 50 9.75 -8.70 13.09
C LEU A 50 9.68 -10.23 13.04
N ALA A 51 9.33 -10.81 11.88
CA ALA A 51 9.32 -12.26 11.69
C ALA A 51 10.69 -12.89 11.97
N LYS A 52 11.77 -12.25 11.52
CA LYS A 52 13.16 -12.70 11.77
C LYS A 52 13.53 -12.65 13.25
N HIS A 53 13.15 -11.60 13.98
CA HIS A 53 13.38 -11.51 15.44
C HIS A 53 12.61 -12.61 16.19
N ALA A 54 11.42 -12.97 15.71
CA ALA A 54 10.64 -14.09 16.21
C ALA A 54 11.14 -15.48 15.73
N LYS A 55 12.30 -15.55 15.05
CA LYS A 55 12.89 -16.78 14.48
C LYS A 55 11.97 -17.53 13.49
N ARG A 56 11.04 -16.82 12.85
CA ARG A 56 10.16 -17.37 11.80
C ARG A 56 10.70 -17.03 10.42
N GLN A 57 10.45 -17.92 9.46
CA GLN A 57 10.71 -17.66 8.03
C GLN A 57 9.49 -17.10 7.30
N THR A 58 8.29 -17.28 7.87
CA THR A 58 7.02 -16.80 7.32
C THR A 58 6.57 -15.53 8.04
N VAL A 59 6.31 -14.48 7.26
CA VAL A 59 5.65 -13.25 7.73
C VAL A 59 4.17 -13.55 7.98
N LYS A 60 3.67 -13.17 9.15
CA LYS A 60 2.26 -13.31 9.55
C LYS A 60 1.55 -11.96 9.51
N GLU A 61 0.23 -12.01 9.59
CA GLU A 61 -0.62 -10.81 9.71
C GLU A 61 -0.17 -9.89 10.86
N GLU A 62 0.12 -10.47 12.02
CA GLU A 62 0.61 -9.74 13.20
C GLU A 62 1.86 -8.90 12.90
N ASP A 63 2.80 -9.43 12.09
CA ASP A 63 4.01 -8.70 11.72
C ASP A 63 3.68 -7.49 10.83
N ILE A 64 2.70 -7.62 9.93
CA ILE A 64 2.24 -6.53 9.05
C ILE A 64 1.52 -5.45 9.85
N LEU A 65 0.67 -5.84 10.80
CA LEU A 65 -0.07 -4.90 11.64
C LEU A 65 0.85 -4.15 12.61
N LEU A 66 1.86 -4.82 13.18
CA LEU A 66 2.88 -4.20 14.03
C LEU A 66 3.79 -3.25 13.24
N ALA A 67 4.18 -3.65 12.02
CA ALA A 67 4.97 -2.81 11.12
C ALA A 67 4.22 -1.57 10.58
N LYS A 68 2.90 -1.47 10.79
CA LYS A 68 2.08 -0.35 10.32
C LYS A 68 2.14 0.87 11.26
N ILE A 69 2.89 0.80 12.36
CA ILE A 69 2.93 1.86 13.37
C ILE A 69 4.09 2.83 13.09
N GLU A 70 3.89 3.74 12.12
CA GLU A 70 4.55 5.06 12.05
C GLU A 70 3.61 6.08 11.39
#